data_AF-A0A6N6RZY3-F1
#
_entry.id   AF-A0A6N6RZY3-F1
#
_cell.length_a   1.000
_cell.length_b   1.000
_cell.length_c   1.000
_cell.angle_alpha   90.00
_cell.angle_beta   90.00
_cell.angle_gamma   90.00
#
_symmetry.space_group_name_H-M   'P 1'
#
loop_
_entity.id
_entity.type
_entity.pdbx_description
1 polymer ?
#
loop_
_entity_poly.entity_id
_entity_poly.type
_entity_poly.pdbx_seq_one_letter_code
_entity_poly.pdbx_strand_id
1 'polypeptide(L)'
;MVEVGAEEEPAVAADVGALVAVAERRDEQRLGGRAHAAEIARLESARLGMDERVCVTYLTERIQYDLGPREQEGIVKYSEFLSELGLSKKISGVDIYAEEKN
;
A
#
# COMPACT_ATOMS: atom_id res chain seq x y z
N MET A 1 -38.85 1.17 22.15
CA MET A 1 -37.65 1.78 22.76
C MET A 1 -36.70 0.61 23.02
N VAL A 2 -35.76 0.37 22.11
CA VAL A 2 -34.77 -0.72 22.25
C VAL A 2 -33.42 -0.02 22.31
N GLU A 3 -32.80 -0.06 23.48
CA GLU A 3 -31.45 0.44 23.70
C GLU A 3 -30.48 -0.55 23.05
N VAL A 4 -29.88 -0.12 21.94
CA VAL A 4 -28.76 -0.85 21.33
C VAL A 4 -27.54 -0.48 22.13
N GLY A 5 -27.07 -1.41 22.96
CA GLY A 5 -25.81 -1.30 23.66
C GLY A 5 -24.69 -1.06 22.66
N ALA A 6 -24.02 0.08 22.79
CA ALA A 6 -22.73 0.32 22.17
C ALA A 6 -21.73 -0.58 22.92
N GLU A 7 -21.51 -1.79 22.41
CA GLU A 7 -20.29 -2.51 22.74
C GLU A 7 -19.15 -1.72 22.08
N GLU A 8 -18.47 -0.90 22.88
CA GLU A 8 -17.21 -0.32 22.48
C GLU A 8 -16.27 -1.47 22.12
N GLU A 9 -15.97 -1.61 20.83
CA GLU A 9 -14.93 -2.52 20.37
C GLU A 9 -13.65 -2.21 21.15
N PRO A 10 -13.00 -3.22 21.74
CA PRO A 10 -11.80 -2.99 22.53
C PRO A 10 -10.73 -2.45 21.58
N ALA A 11 -10.36 -1.19 21.78
CA ALA A 11 -9.19 -0.59 21.14
C ALA A 11 -7.98 -1.45 21.52
N VAL A 12 -7.53 -2.29 20.59
CA VAL A 12 -6.28 -3.03 20.72
C VAL A 12 -5.20 -1.97 20.86
N ALA A 13 -4.70 -1.77 22.08
CA ALA A 13 -3.58 -0.87 22.34
C ALA A 13 -2.36 -1.44 21.63
N ALA A 14 -2.15 -1.02 20.38
CA ALA A 14 -1.00 -1.44 19.60
C ALA A 14 0.26 -0.86 20.24
N ASP A 15 1.28 -1.69 20.40
CA ASP A 15 2.61 -1.24 20.75
C ASP A 15 3.16 -0.39 19.59
N VAL A 16 3.10 0.93 19.76
CA VAL A 16 3.59 1.91 18.79
C VAL A 16 5.05 1.65 18.44
N GLY A 17 5.88 1.21 19.40
CA GLY A 17 7.28 0.87 19.17
C GLY A 17 7.44 -0.32 18.23
N ALA A 18 6.62 -1.36 18.40
CA ALA A 18 6.62 -2.51 17.49
C ALA A 18 6.15 -2.13 16.08
N LEU A 19 5.16 -1.24 15.95
CA LEU A 19 4.68 -0.77 14.65
C LEU A 19 5.73 0.05 13.90
N VAL A 20 6.42 0.97 14.58
CA VAL A 20 7.50 1.76 13.98
C VAL A 20 8.62 0.85 13.47
N ALA A 21 9.06 -0.12 14.27
CA ALA A 21 10.11 -1.04 13.86
C ALA A 21 9.72 -1.91 12.64
N VAL A 22 8.44 -2.24 12.48
CA VAL A 22 7.95 -2.92 11.27
C VAL A 22 8.00 -1.98 10.06
N ALA A 23 7.60 -0.72 10.22
CA ALA A 23 7.63 0.27 9.14
C ALA A 23 9.07 0.54 8.64
N GLU A 24 10.03 0.72 9.55
CA GLU A 24 11.43 0.92 9.22
C GLU A 24 12.01 -0.27 8.43
N ARG A 25 11.81 -1.50 8.91
CA ARG A 25 12.25 -2.71 8.20
C ARG A 25 11.64 -2.84 6.82
N ARG A 26 10.37 -2.48 6.66
CA ARG A 26 9.70 -2.48 5.36
C ARG A 26 10.35 -1.46 4.42
N ASP A 27 10.65 -0.27 4.92
CA ASP A 27 11.28 0.78 4.10
C ASP A 27 12.71 0.41 3.70
N GLU A 28 13.49 -0.20 4.61
CA GLU A 28 14.79 -0.79 4.28
C GLU A 28 14.70 -1.85 3.17
N GLN A 29 13.75 -2.79 3.29
CA GLN A 29 13.53 -3.82 2.26
C GLN A 29 13.09 -3.23 0.92
N ARG A 30 12.23 -2.20 0.93
CA ARG A 30 11.78 -1.51 -0.27
C ARG A 30 12.94 -0.80 -0.97
N LEU A 31 13.76 -0.06 -0.22
CA LEU A 31 14.94 0.62 -0.76
C LEU A 31 15.97 -0.38 -1.31
N GLY A 32 16.26 -1.44 -0.55
CA GLY A 32 17.17 -2.50 -0.97
C GLY A 32 16.67 -3.21 -2.23
N GLY A 33 15.39 -3.56 -2.29
CA GLY A 33 14.76 -4.20 -3.44
C GLY A 33 14.80 -3.33 -4.70
N ARG A 34 14.53 -2.02 -4.57
CA ARG A 34 14.63 -1.07 -5.69
C ARG A 34 16.07 -0.98 -6.21
N ALA A 35 17.06 -0.93 -5.32
CA ALA A 35 18.47 -0.85 -5.71
C ALA A 35 18.96 -2.12 -6.45
N HIS A 36 18.35 -3.29 -6.16
CA HIS A 36 18.73 -4.58 -6.73
C HIS A 36 17.68 -5.13 -7.71
N ALA A 37 16.82 -4.27 -8.26
CA ALA A 37 15.69 -4.69 -9.10
C ALA A 37 16.12 -5.52 -10.32
N ALA A 38 17.30 -5.25 -10.91
CA ALA A 38 17.84 -6.02 -12.02
C ALA A 38 18.24 -7.45 -11.62
N GLU A 39 18.83 -7.63 -10.44
CA GLU A 39 19.21 -8.95 -9.94
C GLU A 39 17.99 -9.78 -9.59
N ILE A 40 16.99 -9.14 -8.97
CA ILE A 40 15.68 -9.75 -8.67
C ILE A 40 14.99 -10.14 -9.98
N ALA A 41 14.99 -9.26 -11.00
CA ALA A 41 14.40 -9.54 -12.30
C ALA A 41 15.03 -10.76 -12.97
N ARG A 42 16.36 -10.92 -12.90
CA ARG A 42 17.06 -12.10 -13.43
C ARG A 42 16.61 -13.39 -12.74
N LEU A 43 16.52 -13.38 -11.40
CA LEU A 43 16.07 -14.55 -10.62
C LEU A 43 14.61 -14.92 -10.97
N GLU A 44 13.75 -13.92 -11.04
CA GLU A 44 12.32 -14.09 -11.30
C GLU A 44 12.04 -14.49 -12.76
N SER A 45 12.78 -13.93 -13.73
CA SER A 45 12.62 -14.26 -15.15
C SER A 45 12.90 -15.73 -15.44
N ALA A 46 13.96 -16.28 -14.84
CA ALA A 46 14.29 -17.71 -14.94
C ALA A 46 13.21 -18.58 -14.28
N ARG A 47 12.70 -18.16 -13.12
CA ARG A 47 11.64 -18.88 -12.39
C ARG A 47 10.30 -18.88 -13.12
N LEU A 48 9.97 -17.77 -13.78
CA LEU A 48 8.69 -17.55 -14.46
C LEU A 48 8.72 -17.97 -15.94
N GLY A 49 9.91 -18.22 -16.52
CA GLY A 49 10.06 -18.48 -17.95
C GLY A 49 9.74 -17.25 -18.81
N MET A 50 10.04 -16.05 -18.31
CA MET A 50 9.78 -14.77 -18.98
C MET A 50 11.09 -14.09 -19.40
N ASP A 51 11.02 -13.13 -20.31
CA ASP A 51 12.18 -12.33 -20.70
C ASP A 51 12.61 -11.41 -19.53
N GLU A 52 13.90 -11.42 -19.20
CA GLU A 52 14.47 -10.61 -18.11
C GLU A 52 14.16 -9.12 -18.27
N ARG A 53 14.16 -8.58 -19.50
CA ARG A 53 13.85 -7.16 -19.75
C ARG A 53 12.43 -6.83 -19.38
N VAL A 54 11.49 -7.75 -19.60
CA VAL A 54 10.09 -7.58 -19.18
C VAL A 54 10.02 -7.48 -17.66
N CYS A 55 10.76 -8.35 -16.94
CA CYS A 55 10.83 -8.31 -15.48
C CYS A 55 11.45 -7.00 -14.97
N VAL A 56 12.57 -6.55 -15.56
CA VAL A 56 13.22 -5.28 -15.20
C VAL A 56 12.25 -4.12 -15.39
N THR A 57 11.73 -3.94 -16.60
CA THR A 57 10.80 -2.84 -16.92
C THR A 57 9.59 -2.86 -15.99
N TYR A 58 9.06 -4.03 -15.67
CA TYR A 58 7.93 -4.12 -14.75
C TYR A 58 8.29 -3.58 -13.35
N LEU A 59 9.41 -4.06 -12.78
CA LEU A 59 9.83 -3.71 -11.43
C LEU A 59 10.33 -2.26 -11.31
N THR A 60 10.86 -1.66 -12.38
CA THR A 60 11.47 -0.32 -12.32
C THR A 60 10.59 0.79 -12.89
N GLU A 61 9.72 0.49 -13.85
CA GLU A 61 8.97 1.51 -14.60
C GLU A 61 7.45 1.38 -14.50
N ARG A 62 6.92 0.17 -14.25
CA ARG A 62 5.46 -0.06 -14.29
C ARG A 62 4.80 0.01 -12.92
N ILE A 63 5.48 -0.46 -11.87
CA ILE A 63 4.93 -0.44 -10.52
C ILE A 63 5.49 0.73 -9.71
N GLN A 64 4.60 1.38 -8.97
CA GLN A 64 4.95 2.36 -7.96
C GLN A 64 4.88 1.68 -6.60
N TYR A 65 5.95 1.76 -5.81
CA TYR A 65 6.00 1.12 -4.48
C TYR A 65 5.61 2.06 -3.35
N ASP A 66 5.37 3.33 -3.67
CA ASP A 66 5.00 4.36 -2.71
C ASP A 66 3.53 4.70 -2.91
N LEU A 67 2.81 4.84 -1.80
CA LEU A 67 1.43 5.29 -1.81
C LEU A 67 1.38 6.78 -1.49
N GLY A 68 1.88 7.58 -2.42
CA GLY A 68 1.97 9.02 -2.30
C GLY A 68 0.63 9.73 -2.53
N PRO A 69 0.63 11.07 -2.48
CA PRO A 69 -0.58 11.86 -2.65
C PRO A 69 -1.33 11.57 -3.96
N ARG A 70 -0.59 11.33 -5.06
CA ARG A 70 -1.19 11.03 -6.37
C ARG A 70 -1.91 9.68 -6.38
N GLU A 71 -1.30 8.66 -5.78
CA GLU A 71 -1.91 7.35 -5.67
C GLU A 71 -3.16 7.40 -4.77
N GLN A 72 -3.10 8.16 -3.67
CA GLN A 72 -4.25 8.39 -2.78
C GLN A 72 -5.40 9.12 -3.50
N GLU A 73 -5.11 10.17 -4.26
CA GLU A 73 -6.10 10.86 -5.11
C GLU A 73 -6.75 9.89 -6.11
N GLY A 74 -5.95 9.02 -6.73
CA GLY A 74 -6.44 7.98 -7.64
C GLY A 74 -7.40 7.00 -6.96
N ILE A 75 -7.10 6.57 -5.74
CA ILE A 75 -7.97 5.70 -4.94
C ILE A 75 -9.29 6.41 -4.60
N VAL A 76 -9.23 7.66 -4.13
CA VAL A 76 -10.44 8.45 -3.86
C VAL A 76 -11.28 8.57 -5.12
N LYS A 77 -10.66 8.89 -6.27
CA LYS A 77 -11.37 9.01 -7.54
C LYS A 77 -12.00 7.71 -8.01
N TYR A 78 -11.30 6.59 -7.86
CA TYR A 78 -11.85 5.28 -8.18
C TYR A 78 -13.05 4.93 -7.30
N SER A 79 -13.01 5.31 -6.01
CA SER A 79 -14.15 5.12 -5.10
C SER A 79 -15.39 5.91 -5.51
N GLU A 80 -15.22 7.07 -6.15
CA GLU A 80 -16.33 7.84 -6.72
C GLU A 80 -17.02 7.05 -7.82
N PHE A 81 -16.25 6.49 -8.76
CA PHE A 81 -16.80 5.68 -9.84
C PHE A 81 -17.54 4.44 -9.33
N LEU A 82 -17.00 3.76 -8.33
CA LEU A 82 -17.68 2.62 -7.71
C LEU A 82 -18.99 3.04 -7.03
N SER A 83 -19.02 4.21 -6.41
CA SER A 83 -20.25 4.75 -5.81
C SER A 83 -21.29 5.14 -6.86
N GLU A 84 -20.88 5.71 -7.99
CA GLU A 84 -21.76 6.03 -9.11
C GLU A 84 -22.38 4.76 -9.73
N LEU A 85 -21.63 3.66 -9.74
CA LEU A 85 -22.12 2.34 -10.17
C LEU A 85 -22.96 1.62 -9.10
N GLY A 86 -23.12 2.19 -7.90
CA GLY A 86 -23.84 1.56 -6.80
C GLY A 86 -23.14 0.33 -6.20
N LEU A 87 -21.84 0.15 -6.46
CA LEU A 87 -21.05 -1.00 -6.04
C LEU A 87 -20.43 -0.84 -4.65
N SER A 88 -20.12 0.39 -4.23
CA SER A 88 -19.57 0.68 -2.92
C SER A 88 -19.92 2.10 -2.44
N LYS A 89 -19.62 2.41 -1.18
CA LYS A 89 -19.69 3.79 -0.69
C LYS A 89 -18.43 4.55 -1.08
N LYS A 90 -18.59 5.80 -1.51
CA LYS A 90 -17.47 6.73 -1.71
C LYS A 90 -16.68 6.91 -0.41
N ILE A 91 -15.35 6.98 -0.52
CA ILE A 91 -14.48 7.43 0.57
C ILE A 91 -13.97 8.84 0.29
N SER A 92 -13.78 9.64 1.35
CA SER A 92 -13.38 11.05 1.24
C SER A 92 -11.87 11.29 1.39
N GLY A 93 -11.11 10.25 1.75
CA GLY A 93 -9.68 10.33 1.95
C GLY A 93 -9.09 8.97 2.30
N VAL A 94 -7.79 8.85 2.08
CA VAL A 94 -7.00 7.65 2.41
C VAL A 94 -5.83 8.14 3.24
N ASP A 95 -5.86 7.88 4.53
CA ASP A 95 -4.74 8.16 5.42
C ASP A 95 -4.13 6.83 5.86
N ILE A 96 -3.05 6.44 5.19
CA ILE A 96 -2.32 5.20 5.50
C ILE A 96 -0.98 5.52 6.17
N TYR A 97 -0.49 6.76 6.04
CA TYR A 97 0.69 7.28 6.73
C TYR A 97 0.48 8.78 6.99
N ALA A 98 -0.11 9.11 8.13
CA ALA A 98 -0.01 10.46 8.65
C ALA A 98 1.47 10.68 8.99
N GLU A 99 2.26 11.20 8.06
CA GLU A 99 3.56 11.76 8.42
C GLU A 99 3.26 12.86 9.45
N GLU A 100 3.78 12.69 10.67
CA GLU A 100 3.80 13.76 11.66
C GLU A 100 4.46 14.96 10.98
N LYS A 101 3.65 15.99 10.72
CA LYS A 101 4.15 17.28 10.25
C LYS A 101 5.16 17.78 11.29
N ASN A 102 6.42 17.79 10.90
CA ASN A 102 7.49 18.48 11.61
C ASN A 102 7.32 20.00 11.50
#